data_AF-A0A947B4X4-F1
#
_entry.id   AF-A0A947B4X4-F1
#
_cell.length_a   1.000
_cell.length_b   1.000
_cell.length_c   1.000
_cell.angle_alpha   90.00
_cell.angle_beta   90.00
_cell.angle_gamma   90.00
#
_symmetry.space_group_name_H-M   'P 1'
#
loop_
_entity.id
_entity.type
_entity.pdbx_description
1 polymer ?
#
loop_
_entity_poly.entity_id
_entity_poly.type
_entity_poly.pdbx_seq_one_letter_code
_entity_poly.pdbx_strand_id
1 'polypeptide(L)' 'MGEAKRQELLEGIQNLKEKLGDREAALPAHSVRPHQIQEIEELEEEIAKLEGELAGMSAE' A
#
# COMPACT_ATOMS: atom_id res chain seq x y z
N MET A 1 4.36 -8.47 -22.27
CA MET A 1 5.13 -7.95 -21.12
C MET A 1 4.30 -7.05 -20.20
N GLY A 2 3.29 -6.32 -20.68
CA GLY A 2 2.46 -5.45 -19.83
C GLY A 2 1.61 -6.16 -18.77
N GLU A 3 1.02 -7.32 -19.09
CA GLU A 3 0.13 -8.05 -18.16
C GLU A 3 0.86 -8.64 -16.95
N ALA A 4 2.04 -9.23 -17.15
CA ALA A 4 2.85 -9.78 -16.06
C ALA A 4 3.23 -8.67 -15.05
N LYS A 5 3.69 -7.52 -15.56
CA LYS A 5 4.05 -6.38 -14.72
C LYS A 5 2.85 -5.74 -14.04
N ARG A 6 1.69 -5.70 -14.71
CA ARG A 6 0.41 -5.30 -14.09
C ARG A 6 0.04 -6.24 -12.94
N GLN A 7 0.18 -7.55 -13.13
CA GLN A 7 -0.09 -8.53 -12.08
C GLN A 7 0.88 -8.39 -10.90
N GLU A 8 2.17 -8.18 -11.15
CA GLU A 8 3.16 -7.92 -10.09
C GLU A 8 2.81 -6.66 -9.28
N LEU A 9 2.39 -5.58 -9.94
CA LEU A 9 1.92 -4.36 -9.27
C LEU A 9 0.66 -4.62 -8.43
N LEU A 10 -0.34 -5.34 -8.99
CA LEU A 10 -1.56 -5.70 -8.27
C LEU A 10 -1.28 -6.55 -7.03
N GLU A 11 -0.37 -7.53 -7.14
CA GLU A 11 0.03 -8.39 -6.03
C GLU A 11 0.77 -7.58 -4.96
N GLY A 12 1.67 -6.69 -5.37
CA GLY A 12 2.37 -5.77 -4.47
C GLY A 12 1.41 -4.84 -3.71
N ILE A 13 0.45 -4.23 -4.41
CA ILE A 13 -0.60 -3.39 -3.82
C ILE A 13 -1.43 -4.20 -2.81
N GLN A 14 -1.83 -5.42 -3.16
CA GLN A 14 -2.60 -6.26 -2.25
C GLN A 14 -1.81 -6.60 -0.98
N ASN A 15 -0.54 -6.97 -1.12
CA ASN A 15 0.33 -7.28 0.00
C ASN A 15 0.52 -6.08 0.94
N LEU A 16 0.73 -4.89 0.38
CA LEU A 16 0.87 -3.66 1.16
C LEU A 16 -0.46 -3.26 1.84
N LYS A 17 -1.60 -3.44 1.18
CA LYS A 17 -2.93 -3.21 1.80
C LYS A 17 -3.20 -4.17 2.96
N GLU A 18 -2.79 -5.44 2.83
CA GLU A 18 -2.89 -6.40 3.94
C GLU A 18 -2.02 -5.98 5.12
N LYS A 19 -0.76 -5.60 4.86
CA LYS A 19 0.15 -5.08 5.90
C LYS A 19 -0.42 -3.84 6.58
N LEU A 20 -0.95 -2.90 5.80
CA LEU A 20 -1.56 -1.69 6.32
C LEU A 20 -2.74 -2.02 7.24
N GLY A 21 -3.65 -2.91 6.80
CA GLY A 21 -4.78 -3.34 7.62
C GLY A 21 -4.36 -4.06 8.91
N ASP A 22 -3.30 -4.87 8.87
CA ASP A 22 -2.76 -5.53 10.06
C ASP A 22 -2.16 -4.52 11.05
N ARG A 23 -1.44 -3.51 10.54
CA ARG A 23 -0.89 -2.41 11.35
C ARG A 23 -1.98 -1.53 11.95
N GLU A 24 -3.00 -1.17 11.18
CA GLU A 24 -4.16 -0.42 11.65
C GLU A 24 -4.94 -1.19 12.71
N ALA A 25 -5.15 -2.50 12.52
CA ALA A 25 -5.82 -3.36 13.49
C ALA A 25 -5.00 -3.55 14.78
N ALA A 26 -3.68 -3.49 14.68
CA ALA A 26 -2.77 -3.53 15.82
C ALA A 26 -2.65 -2.18 16.56
N LEU A 27 -3.22 -1.09 16.03
CA LEU A 27 -3.18 0.20 16.69
C LEU A 27 -4.03 0.23 17.96
N PRO A 28 -3.47 0.70 19.10
CA PRO A 28 -4.26 0.93 20.30
C PRO A 28 -5.17 2.15 20.10
N ALA A 29 -6.48 1.98 20.31
CA ALA A 29 -7.53 2.97 20.05
C ALA A 29 -7.40 4.33 20.77
N HIS A 30 -6.46 4.47 21.71
CA HIS A 30 -6.26 5.70 22.50
C HIS A 30 -4.78 6.04 22.73
N SER A 31 -3.83 5.35 22.09
CA SER A 31 -2.39 5.59 22.30
C SER A 31 -1.56 5.25 21.07
N VAL A 32 -1.97 5.80 19.93
CA VAL A 32 -1.18 5.67 18.70
C VAL A 32 0.12 6.47 18.85
N ARG A 33 1.24 5.78 18.68
CA ARG A 33 2.57 6.39 18.76
C ARG A 33 2.90 7.07 17.42
N PRO A 34 3.64 8.19 17.39
CA PRO A 34 4.03 8.85 16.15
C PRO A 34 4.71 7.91 15.15
N HIS A 35 5.58 7.01 15.62
CA HIS A 35 6.21 5.99 14.79
C HIS A 35 5.19 5.07 14.09
N GLN A 36 4.12 4.67 14.78
CA GLN A 36 3.10 3.81 14.19
C GLN A 36 2.27 4.54 13.12
N ILE A 37 2.04 5.85 13.31
CA ILE A 37 1.43 6.68 12.25
C ILE A 37 2.37 6.75 11.06
N GLN A 38 3.66 7.03 11.28
CA GLN A 38 4.64 7.11 10.20
C GLN A 38 4.72 5.80 9.40
N GLU A 39 4.74 4.64 10.06
CA GLU A 39 4.75 3.35 9.38
C GLU A 39 3.51 3.14 8.51
N ILE A 40 2.35 3.67 8.93
CA ILE A 40 1.11 3.61 8.14
C ILE A 40 1.19 4.59 6.97
N GLU A 41 1.62 5.83 7.19
CA GLU A 41 1.80 6.84 6.15
C GLU A 41 2.77 6.37 5.06
N GLU A 42 3.86 5.70 5.44
CA GLU A 42 4.82 5.09 4.50
C GLU A 42 4.16 3.99 3.66
N LEU A 43 3.36 3.12 4.28
CA LEU A 43 2.62 2.07 3.57
C LEU A 43 1.56 2.66 2.62
N GLU A 44 0.85 3.70 3.05
CA GLU A 44 -0.12 4.43 2.22
C GLU A 44 0.56 5.09 1.00
N GLU A 45 1.72 5.71 1.20
CA GLU A 45 2.49 6.33 0.12
C GLU A 45 2.98 5.30 -0.90
N GLU A 46 3.49 4.15 -0.46
CA GLU A 46 3.91 3.06 -1.36
C GLU A 46 2.73 2.50 -2.16
N ILE A 47 1.57 2.30 -1.52
CA ILE A 47 0.35 1.87 -2.21
C ILE A 47 -0.05 2.89 -3.28
N ALA A 48 -0.10 4.17 -2.92
CA ALA A 48 -0.50 5.24 -3.84
C ALA A 48 0.45 5.33 -5.04
N LYS A 49 1.75 5.13 -4.82
CA LYS A 49 2.75 5.10 -5.89
C LYS A 49 2.52 3.94 -6.85
N LEU A 50 2.35 2.71 -6.33
CA LEU A 50 2.12 1.53 -7.17
C LEU A 50 0.77 1.60 -7.89
N GLU A 51 -0.28 2.14 -7.24
CA GLU A 51 -1.58 2.38 -7.88
C GLU A 51 -1.47 3.43 -9.00
N GLY A 52 -0.66 4.47 -8.81
CA GLY A 52 -0.33 5.46 -9.84
C GLY A 52 0.40 4.83 -11.04
N GLU A 53 1.40 3.99 -10.78
CA GLU A 53 2.10 3.23 -11.83
C GLU A 53 1.13 2.30 -12.59
N LEU A 54 0.28 1.56 -11.87
CA LEU A 54 -0.72 0.68 -12.45
C LEU A 54 -1.75 1.44 -13.31
N ALA A 55 -2.22 2.59 -12.83
CA ALA A 55 -3.15 3.46 -13.54
C ALA A 55 -2.51 4.02 -14.81
N GLY A 56 -1.25 4.47 -14.74
CA GLY A 56 -0.48 4.91 -15.91
C GLY A 56 -0.30 3.80 -16.93
N MET A 57 -0.06 2.56 -16.50
CA MET A 57 0.03 1.38 -17.37
C MET A 57 -1.31 0.91 -17.93
N SER A 58 -2.43 1.45 -17.45
CA SER A 58 -3.78 1.15 -17.96
C SER A 58 -4.31 2.20 -18.92
N ALA A 59 -3.64 3.35 -19.01
CA ALA A 59 -4.05 4.51 -19.79
C ALA A 59 -3.32 4.64 -21.15
N GLU A 60 -2.51 3.64 -21.54
CA GLU A 60 -1.75 3.58 -22.79
C GLU A 60 -2.18 2.37 -23.64
#